data_AF-A0A3N4K7J4-F1
#
_entry.id   AF-A0A3N4K7J4-F1
#
_cell.length_a   1.000
_cell.length_b   1.000
_cell.length_c   1.000
_cell.angle_alpha   90.00
_cell.angle_beta   90.00
_cell.angle_gamma   90.00
#
_symmetry.space_group_name_H-M   'P 1'
#
loop_
_entity.id
_entity.type
_entity.pdbx_description
1 polymer ?
#
loop_
_entity_poly.entity_id
_entity_poly.type
_entity_poly.pdbx_seq_one_letter_code
_entity_poly.pdbx_strand_id
1 'polypeptide(L)'
;MATFLQNLWTSIFTPGTNSSLVTATHISFCALQLTFLALLIGTRSIHFVILSFICAGLWMGITWFIGELEILKREQEEFRDRMRRG
;
A
#
# COMPACT_ATOMS: atom_id res chain seq x y z
N MET A 1 -15.82 -13.60 2.98
CA MET A 1 -14.69 -12.94 3.66
C MET A 1 -13.36 -13.71 3.54
N ALA A 2 -13.32 -15.03 3.82
CA ALA A 2 -12.08 -15.81 3.79
C ALA A 2 -11.38 -15.85 2.41
N THR A 3 -12.13 -15.97 1.32
CA THR A 3 -11.60 -16.01 -0.05
C THR A 3 -10.92 -14.71 -0.49
N PHE A 4 -11.38 -13.55 0.03
CA PHE A 4 -10.76 -12.26 -0.28
C PHE A 4 -9.41 -12.12 0.43
N LEU A 5 -9.34 -12.48 1.73
CA LEU A 5 -8.08 -12.52 2.48
C LEU A 5 -7.08 -13.53 1.90
N GLN A 6 -7.54 -14.68 1.42
CA GLN A 6 -6.67 -15.69 0.81
C GLN A 6 -6.13 -15.26 -0.57
N ASN A 7 -6.95 -14.61 -1.41
CA ASN A 7 -6.48 -14.04 -2.67
C ASN A 7 -5.55 -12.84 -2.44
N LEU A 8 -5.79 -12.04 -1.40
CA LEU A 8 -4.92 -10.93 -1.01
C LEU A 8 -3.59 -11.46 -0.46
N TRP A 9 -3.61 -12.48 0.38
CA TRP A 9 -2.42 -13.16 0.90
C TRP A 9 -1.60 -13.81 -0.23
N THR A 10 -2.26 -14.58 -1.09
CA THR A 10 -1.58 -15.20 -2.25
C THR A 10 -1.08 -14.16 -3.24
N SER A 11 -1.79 -13.05 -3.47
CA SER A 11 -1.35 -11.96 -4.36
C SER A 11 -0.23 -11.09 -3.79
N ILE A 12 -0.04 -11.06 -2.47
CA ILE A 12 1.16 -10.49 -1.84
C ILE A 12 2.38 -11.37 -2.13
N PHE A 13 2.20 -12.70 -2.22
CA PHE A 13 3.28 -13.67 -2.43
C PHE A 13 3.42 -14.17 -3.89
N THR A 14 2.53 -13.78 -4.80
CA THR A 14 2.66 -14.03 -6.25
C THR A 14 3.02 -12.72 -6.94
N PRO A 15 4.20 -12.61 -7.56
CA PRO A 15 4.68 -11.36 -8.13
C PRO A 15 3.88 -11.00 -9.39
N GLY A 16 2.83 -10.19 -9.20
CA GLY A 16 2.01 -9.59 -10.24
C GLY A 16 1.63 -8.19 -9.80
N THR A 17 1.83 -7.19 -10.66
CA THR A 17 1.56 -5.77 -10.35
C THR A 17 0.04 -5.59 -10.25
N ASN A 18 -0.54 -5.95 -9.10
CA ASN A 18 -1.97 -5.82 -8.89
C ASN A 18 -2.23 -4.37 -8.45
N SER A 19 -2.44 -3.47 -9.42
CA SER A 19 -2.85 -2.07 -9.19
C SER A 19 -4.09 -1.95 -8.29
N SER A 20 -4.89 -3.02 -8.23
CA SER A 20 -6.01 -3.16 -7.30
C SER A 20 -5.57 -3.09 -5.83
N LEU A 21 -4.43 -3.68 -5.47
CA LEU A 21 -3.89 -3.66 -4.11
C LEU A 21 -3.45 -2.25 -3.71
N VAL A 22 -2.72 -1.56 -4.59
CA VAL A 22 -2.26 -0.18 -4.40
C VAL A 22 -3.46 0.75 -4.17
N THR A 23 -4.47 0.64 -5.04
CA THR A 23 -5.69 1.45 -4.95
C THR A 23 -6.45 1.18 -3.65
N ALA A 24 -6.61 -0.10 -3.27
CA ALA A 24 -7.24 -0.48 -2.02
C ALA A 24 -6.51 0.12 -0.81
N THR A 25 -5.17 0.10 -0.82
CA THR A 25 -4.36 0.69 0.24
C THR A 25 -4.56 2.19 0.36
N HIS A 26 -4.52 2.95 -0.75
CA HIS A 26 -4.79 4.39 -0.74
C HIS A 26 -6.19 4.73 -0.19
N ILE A 27 -7.20 3.95 -0.56
CA ILE A 27 -8.58 4.12 -0.07
C ILE A 27 -8.65 3.84 1.44
N SER A 28 -8.06 2.74 1.91
CA SER A 28 -8.04 2.40 3.33
C SER A 28 -7.33 3.45 4.19
N PHE A 29 -6.18 3.97 3.75
CA PHE A 29 -5.47 5.06 4.45
C PHE A 29 -6.27 6.35 4.47
N CYS A 30 -6.93 6.70 3.36
CA CYS A 30 -7.80 7.87 3.30
C CYS A 30 -8.99 7.72 4.26
N ALA A 31 -9.63 6.55 4.28
CA ALA A 31 -10.72 6.25 5.22
C ALA A 31 -10.26 6.31 6.69
N LEU A 32 -9.06 5.81 7.00
CA LEU A 32 -8.46 5.91 8.34
C LEU A 32 -8.24 7.37 8.74
N GLN A 33 -7.67 8.17 7.84
CA GLN A 33 -7.40 9.58 8.08
C GLN A 33 -8.69 10.38 8.32
N LEU A 34 -9.74 10.09 7.54
CA LEU A 34 -11.07 10.68 7.68
C LEU A 34 -11.69 10.28 9.03
N THR A 35 -11.53 9.02 9.43
CA THR A 35 -11.98 8.52 10.73
C THR A 35 -11.28 9.23 11.88
N PHE A 36 -9.95 9.38 11.83
CA PHE A 36 -9.19 10.12 12.84
C PHE A 36 -9.57 11.61 12.88
N LEU A 37 -9.84 12.24 11.74
CA LEU A 37 -10.34 13.62 11.68
C LEU A 37 -11.73 13.76 12.32
N ALA A 38 -12.65 12.84 12.04
CA ALA A 38 -13.99 12.84 12.65
C ALA A 38 -13.92 12.68 14.18
N LEU A 39 -13.07 11.77 14.66
CA LEU A 39 -12.81 11.57 16.09
C LEU A 39 -12.11 12.77 16.75
N LEU A 40 -11.21 13.44 16.04
CA LEU A 40 -10.53 14.64 16.53
C LEU A 40 -11.51 15.79 16.76
N ILE A 41 -12.48 15.98 15.87
CA ILE A 41 -13.54 16.99 16.02
C ILE A 41 -14.45 16.63 17.21
N GLY A 42 -14.78 15.35 17.39
CA GLY A 42 -15.65 14.88 18.47
C GLY A 42 -15.01 14.93 19.87
N THR A 43 -13.74 14.58 20.01
CA THR A 43 -13.08 14.41 21.32
C THR A 43 -12.06 15.51 21.66
N ARG A 44 -11.65 16.35 20.70
CA ARG A 44 -10.64 17.42 20.89
C ARG A 44 -9.35 16.94 21.57
N SER A 45 -8.94 15.70 21.32
CA SER A 45 -7.79 15.06 21.97
C SER A 45 -6.53 15.07 21.09
N ILE A 46 -5.40 15.43 21.70
CA ILE A 46 -4.08 15.48 21.03
C ILE A 46 -3.64 14.10 20.51
N HIS A 47 -4.12 13.00 21.13
CA HIS A 47 -3.80 11.64 20.71
C HIS A 47 -4.16 11.39 19.24
N PHE A 48 -5.30 11.91 18.78
CA PHE A 48 -5.73 11.74 17.39
C PHE A 48 -4.82 12.44 16.37
N VAL A 49 -4.14 13.53 16.77
CA VAL A 49 -3.14 14.21 15.93
C VAL A 49 -1.92 13.31 15.72
N ILE A 50 -1.42 12.70 16.80
CA ILE A 50 -0.24 11.82 16.75
C ILE A 50 -0.54 10.56 15.92
N LEU A 51 -1.70 9.93 16.14
CA LEU A 51 -2.12 8.76 15.35
C LEU A 51 -2.27 9.10 13.86
N SER A 52 -2.83 10.27 13.56
CA SER A 52 -2.98 10.80 12.19
C SER A 52 -1.63 11.04 11.51
N PHE A 53 -0.63 11.53 12.26
CA PHE A 53 0.73 11.75 11.74
C PHE A 53 1.46 10.42 11.47
N ILE A 54 1.37 9.46 12.38
CA ILE A 54 1.94 8.12 12.21
C ILE A 54 1.28 7.43 11.00
N CYS A 55 -0.05 7.54 10.85
CA CYS A 55 -0.80 7.03 9.71
C CYS A 55 -0.29 7.60 8.38
N ALA A 56 -0.07 8.91 8.30
CA ALA A 56 0.50 9.57 7.12
C ALA A 56 1.95 9.11 6.84
N GLY A 57 2.76 8.89 7.87
CA GLY A 57 4.10 8.32 7.75
C GLY A 57 4.08 6.91 7.17
N LEU A 58 3.18 6.05 7.64
CA LEU A 58 2.98 4.71 7.08
C LEU A 58 2.51 4.76 5.63
N TRP A 59 1.59 5.67 5.30
CA TRP A 59 1.12 5.86 3.93
C TRP A 59 2.30 6.21 3.00
N MET A 60 3.10 7.21 3.35
CA MET A 60 4.30 7.56 2.57
C MET A 60 5.27 6.39 2.42
N GLY A 61 5.53 5.64 3.49
CA GLY A 61 6.41 4.47 3.46
C GLY A 61 5.92 3.40 2.48
N ILE A 62 4.62 3.13 2.46
CA ILE A 62 4.01 2.15 1.55
C ILE A 62 4.03 2.64 0.10
N THR A 63 3.67 3.90 -0.14
CA THR A 63 3.70 4.48 -1.49
C THR A 63 5.11 4.43 -2.08
N TRP A 64 6.13 4.73 -1.27
CA TRP A 64 7.53 4.59 -1.69
C TRP A 64 7.91 3.13 -1.96
N PHE A 65 7.56 2.21 -1.05
CA PHE A 65 7.86 0.78 -1.19
C PHE A 65 7.26 0.15 -2.46
N ILE A 66 6.04 0.55 -2.83
CA ILE A 66 5.39 0.07 -4.06
C ILE A 66 6.15 0.54 -5.31
N GLY A 67 6.57 1.81 -5.34
CA GLY A 67 7.35 2.35 -6.45
C GLY A 67 8.69 1.64 -6.61
N GLU A 68 9.37 1.38 -5.49
CA GLU A 68 10.64 0.65 -5.49
C GLU A 68 10.49 -0.78 -6.02
N LEU A 69 9.43 -1.49 -5.59
CA LEU A 69 9.13 -2.83 -6.11
C LEU A 69 8.86 -2.84 -7.62
N GLU A 70 8.21 -1.81 -8.16
CA GLU A 70 7.94 -1.73 -9.59
C GLU A 70 9.23 -1.53 -10.42
N ILE A 71 10.15 -0.70 -9.92
CA ILE A 71 11.45 -0.47 -10.56
C ILE A 71 12.25 -1.77 -10.62
N LEU A 72 12.39 -2.47 -9.48
CA LEU A 72 13.10 -3.75 -9.41
C LEU A 72 12.49 -4.81 -10.32
N LYS A 73 11.16 -4.82 -10.46
CA LYS A 73 10.45 -5.75 -11.33
C LYS A 73 10.72 -5.49 -12.80
N ARG A 74 10.74 -4.22 -13.23
CA ARG A 74 11.07 -3.85 -14.62
C ARG A 74 12.49 -4.28 -14.99
N GLU A 75 13.45 -4.09 -14.09
CA GLU A 75 14.83 -4.50 -14.30
C GLU A 75 14.97 -6.04 -14.43
N GLN A 76 14.24 -6.80 -13.61
CA GLN A 76 14.17 -8.27 -13.72
C GLN A 76 13.56 -8.74 -15.05
N GLU A 77 12.50 -8.07 -15.53
CA GLU A 77 11.87 -8.38 -16.81
C GLU A 77 12.81 -8.09 -17.99
N GLU A 78 13.52 -6.96 -17.98
CA GLU A 78 14.51 -6.63 -19.01
C GLU A 78 15.68 -7.62 -19.05
N PHE A 79 16.20 -8.03 -17.89
CA PHE A 79 17.27 -9.03 -17.82
C PHE A 79 16.82 -10.38 -18.38
N ARG A 80 15.60 -10.79 -18.06
CA ARG A 80 15.00 -12.04 -18.57
C ARG A 80 14.80 -12.00 -20.08
N ASP A 81 14.39 -10.86 -20.63
CA ASP A 81 14.23 -10.68 -22.07
C ASP A 81 15.55 -10.67 -22.84
N ARG A 82 16.63 -10.15 -22.23
CA ARG A 82 17.99 -10.22 -22.80
C ARG A 82 18.49 -11.67 -22.84
N MET A 83 18.32 -12.42 -21.76
CA MET A 83 18.65 -13.85 -21.68
C MET A 83 17.86 -14.72 -22.66
N ARG A 84 16.63 -14.31 -23.03
CA ARG A 84 15.81 -15.03 -24.02
C ARG A 84 16.21 -14.72 -25.47
N ARG A 85 16.89 -13.60 -25.71
CA ARG A 85 17.30 -13.14 -27.05
C ARG A 85 18.76 -13.47 -27.40
N GLY A 86 19.59 -13.85 -26.41
CA GLY A 86 20.95 -14.38 -26.61
C GLY A 86 20.95 -15.90 -26.68
#